data_AF-A0A1J5RQQ2-F1
#
_entry.id   AF-A0A1J5RQQ2-F1
#
_cell.length_a   1.000
_cell.length_b   1.000
_cell.length_c   1.000
_cell.angle_alpha   90.00
_cell.angle_beta   90.00
_cell.angle_gamma   90.00
#
_symmetry.space_group_name_H-M   'P 1'
#
loop_
_entity.id
_entity.type
_entity.pdbx_description
1 polymer ?
#
loop_
_entity_poly.entity_id
_entity_poly.type
_entity_poly.pdbx_seq_one_letter_code
_entity_poly.pdbx_strand_id
1 'polypeptide(L)'
;MQNSKPVINRNTRSRLRKAWRLFVEYALITFVFSSVVALLASTSYLLGQFEYRQSVLILNQEGCTHLRQLGIATLPQPEASTCRVQLGFRPNLLDAGGRIKVEGDTIRIPEHQLVASIPMPEQPWTSHQWLLIAWEFVCVLLVPFSVRLTVKYLQRENPHGH
;
A
#
# COMPACT_ATOMS: atom_id res chain seq x y z
N MET A 1 45.85 -39.71 28.53
CA MET A 1 44.86 -38.69 28.09
C MET A 1 44.05 -39.30 26.96
N GLN A 2 42.86 -39.83 27.27
CA GLN A 2 42.02 -40.52 26.30
C GLN A 2 41.01 -39.50 25.74
N ASN A 3 41.13 -39.22 24.45
CA ASN A 3 40.39 -38.18 23.75
C ASN A 3 38.94 -38.64 23.51
N SER A 4 38.06 -38.35 24.46
CA SER A 4 36.63 -38.67 24.40
C SER A 4 35.93 -37.77 23.39
N LYS A 5 35.96 -38.14 22.10
CA LYS A 5 35.08 -37.55 21.09
C LYS A 5 33.63 -37.85 21.50
N PRO A 6 32.74 -36.83 21.56
CA PRO A 6 31.35 -37.08 21.92
C PRO A 6 30.72 -37.94 20.83
N VAL A 7 30.27 -39.15 21.19
CA VAL A 7 29.40 -39.99 20.36
C VAL A 7 28.05 -39.30 20.32
N ILE A 8 27.93 -38.30 19.43
CA ILE A 8 26.66 -37.65 19.14
C ILE A 8 25.75 -38.74 18.57
N ASN A 9 24.81 -39.18 19.40
CA ASN A 9 23.85 -40.22 19.08
C ASN A 9 23.21 -39.92 17.71
N ARG A 10 23.34 -40.84 16.75
CA ARG A 10 22.75 -40.71 15.39
C ARG A 10 21.25 -40.38 15.46
N ASN A 11 20.57 -40.81 16.53
CA ASN A 11 19.15 -40.59 16.76
C ASN A 11 18.79 -39.14 17.14
N THR A 12 19.66 -38.40 17.84
CA THR A 12 19.46 -36.96 18.10
C THR A 12 19.78 -36.14 16.85
N ARG A 13 20.79 -36.53 16.07
CA ARG A 13 21.16 -35.84 14.84
C ARG A 13 20.09 -35.97 13.75
N SER A 14 19.38 -37.10 13.68
CA SER A 14 18.26 -37.31 12.74
C SER A 14 17.00 -36.54 13.15
N ARG A 15 16.65 -36.53 14.45
CA ARG A 15 15.51 -35.75 14.97
C ARG A 15 15.73 -34.25 14.80
N LEU A 16 16.93 -33.74 15.08
CA LEU A 16 17.27 -32.34 14.89
C LEU A 16 17.16 -31.94 13.41
N ARG A 17 17.61 -32.78 12.49
CA ARG A 17 17.52 -32.54 11.04
C ARG A 17 16.07 -32.53 10.55
N LYS A 18 15.21 -33.40 11.09
CA LYS A 18 13.77 -33.45 10.78
C LYS A 18 13.03 -32.22 11.33
N ALA A 19 13.33 -31.83 12.57
CA ALA A 19 12.77 -30.61 13.18
C ALA A 19 13.22 -29.35 12.43
N TRP A 20 14.49 -29.29 12.02
CA TRP A 20 15.02 -28.21 11.20
C TRP A 20 14.31 -28.11 9.85
N ARG A 21 14.09 -29.24 9.16
CA ARG A 21 13.35 -29.28 7.89
C ARG A 21 11.92 -28.73 8.06
N LEU A 22 11.19 -29.22 9.07
CA LEU A 22 9.84 -28.74 9.36
C LEU A 22 9.82 -27.24 9.67
N PHE A 23 10.77 -26.76 10.47
CA PHE A 23 10.90 -25.33 10.77
C PHE A 23 11.12 -24.49 9.51
N VAL A 24 12.04 -24.94 8.63
CA VAL A 24 12.31 -24.26 7.37
C VAL A 24 11.07 -24.26 6.47
N GLU A 25 10.36 -25.39 6.34
CA GLU A 25 9.12 -25.48 5.55
C GLU A 25 8.05 -24.50 6.07
N TYR A 26 7.79 -24.50 7.38
CA TYR A 26 6.82 -23.58 7.98
C TYR A 26 7.22 -22.12 7.82
N ALA A 27 8.47 -21.76 8.13
CA ALA A 27 8.97 -20.39 7.99
C ALA A 27 8.81 -19.88 6.55
N LEU A 28 9.00 -20.78 5.58
CA LEU A 28 8.92 -20.45 4.19
C LEU A 28 7.45 -20.28 3.73
N ILE A 29 6.54 -21.17 4.14
CA ILE A 29 5.10 -20.97 3.91
C ILE A 29 4.65 -19.61 4.48
N THR A 30 5.03 -19.30 5.72
CA THR A 30 4.71 -18.02 6.36
C THR A 30 5.30 -16.83 5.59
N PHE A 31 6.52 -16.95 5.08
CA PHE A 31 7.14 -15.90 4.27
C PHE A 31 6.36 -15.63 2.98
N VAL A 32 5.94 -16.68 2.26
CA VAL A 32 5.14 -16.55 1.03
C VAL A 32 3.79 -15.89 1.33
N PHE A 33 3.06 -16.38 2.33
CA PHE A 33 1.77 -15.81 2.72
C PHE A 33 1.91 -14.34 3.15
N SER A 34 2.90 -14.02 3.97
CA SER A 34 3.15 -12.65 4.42
C SER A 34 3.50 -11.72 3.26
N SER A 35 4.27 -12.22 2.28
CA SER A 35 4.64 -11.47 1.08
C SER A 35 3.42 -11.16 0.20
N VAL A 36 2.51 -12.13 0.03
CA VAL A 36 1.26 -11.93 -0.71
C VAL A 36 0.36 -10.91 0.00
N VAL A 37 0.21 -11.02 1.32
CA VAL A 37 -0.59 -10.05 2.10
C VAL A 37 0.03 -8.65 2.03
N ALA A 38 1.34 -8.53 2.15
CA ALA A 38 2.05 -7.27 2.02
C ALA A 38 1.85 -6.65 0.63
N LEU A 39 1.88 -7.47 -0.44
CA LEU A 39 1.61 -7.02 -1.80
C LEU A 39 0.18 -6.48 -1.92
N LEU A 40 -0.83 -7.22 -1.45
CA LEU A 40 -2.22 -6.77 -1.50
C LEU A 40 -2.44 -5.46 -0.72
N ALA A 41 -1.81 -5.32 0.45
CA ALA A 41 -1.87 -4.10 1.24
C ALA A 41 -1.20 -2.92 0.51
N SER A 42 -0.03 -3.14 -0.09
CA SER A 42 0.70 -2.15 -0.90
C SER A 42 -0.14 -1.71 -2.11
N THR A 43 -0.68 -2.66 -2.87
CA THR A 43 -1.53 -2.38 -4.02
C THR A 43 -2.78 -1.59 -3.61
N SER A 44 -3.43 -1.96 -2.50
CA SER A 44 -4.60 -1.22 -1.99
C SER A 44 -4.26 0.21 -1.60
N TYR A 45 -3.12 0.42 -0.94
CA TYR A 45 -2.62 1.76 -0.61
C TYR A 45 -2.35 2.58 -1.88
N LEU A 46 -1.68 1.99 -2.87
CA LEU A 46 -1.42 2.60 -4.18
C LEU A 46 -2.71 3.04 -4.88
N LEU A 47 -3.69 2.14 -4.97
CA LEU A 47 -5.02 2.45 -5.52
C LEU A 47 -5.67 3.61 -4.76
N GLY A 48 -5.59 3.61 -3.43
CA GLY A 48 -6.10 4.70 -2.59
C GLY A 48 -5.43 6.05 -2.87
N GLN A 49 -4.15 6.07 -3.24
CA GLN A 49 -3.46 7.29 -3.65
C GLN A 49 -3.92 7.78 -5.03
N PHE A 50 -4.28 6.88 -5.95
CA PHE A 50 -4.78 7.23 -7.29
C PHE A 50 -6.22 7.73 -7.30
N GLU A 51 -7.02 7.39 -6.29
CA GLU A 51 -8.38 7.90 -6.16
C GLU A 51 -8.44 9.41 -5.87
N TYR A 52 -7.39 10.00 -5.30
CA TYR A 52 -7.29 11.44 -5.13
C TYR A 52 -6.84 12.10 -6.42
N ARG A 53 -7.80 12.66 -7.16
CA ARG A 53 -7.52 13.40 -8.39
C ARG A 53 -7.41 14.88 -8.09
N GLN A 54 -6.43 15.54 -8.70
CA GLN A 54 -6.35 17.00 -8.68
C GLN A 54 -7.63 17.56 -9.28
N SER A 55 -8.38 18.29 -8.46
CA SER A 55 -9.69 18.80 -8.81
C SER A 55 -9.80 20.25 -8.37
N VAL A 56 -10.55 21.02 -9.16
CA VAL A 56 -10.99 22.34 -8.78
C VAL A 56 -12.27 22.17 -7.98
N LEU A 57 -12.24 22.56 -6.71
CA LEU A 57 -13.40 22.57 -5.85
C LEU A 57 -13.94 23.99 -5.77
N ILE A 58 -15.24 24.12 -5.99
CA ILE A 58 -16.02 25.33 -5.76
C ILE A 58 -16.84 25.09 -4.49
N LEU A 59 -16.61 25.93 -3.50
CA LEU A 59 -17.21 25.81 -2.18
C LEU A 59 -18.06 27.04 -1.88
N ASN A 60 -19.08 26.85 -1.06
CA ASN A 60 -19.87 27.94 -0.52
C ASN A 60 -19.09 28.70 0.57
N GLN A 61 -19.66 29.80 1.07
CA GLN A 61 -19.05 30.63 2.10
C GLN A 61 -18.60 29.85 3.34
N GLU A 62 -19.40 28.89 3.82
CA GLU A 62 -19.06 28.03 4.96
C GLU A 62 -17.82 27.18 4.68
N GLY A 63 -17.79 26.47 3.54
CA GLY A 63 -16.63 25.68 3.11
C GLY A 63 -15.38 26.54 2.92
N CYS A 64 -15.53 27.76 2.41
CA CYS A 64 -14.43 28.72 2.29
C CYS A 64 -13.85 29.14 3.64
N THR A 65 -14.72 29.43 4.62
CA THR A 65 -14.26 29.74 5.99
C THR A 65 -13.58 28.54 6.63
N HIS A 66 -14.09 27.33 6.41
CA HIS A 66 -13.51 26.10 6.93
C HIS A 66 -12.10 25.84 6.37
N LEU A 67 -11.92 25.96 5.05
CA LEU A 67 -10.59 25.78 4.44
C LEU A 67 -9.59 26.85 4.87
N ARG A 68 -10.03 28.10 5.07
CA ARG A 68 -9.15 29.16 5.59
C ARG A 68 -8.70 28.90 7.02
N GLN A 69 -9.57 28.35 7.88
CA GLN A 69 -9.19 27.93 9.24
C GLN A 69 -8.12 26.83 9.22
N LEU A 70 -8.11 26.00 8.18
CA LEU A 70 -7.11 24.95 7.95
C LEU A 70 -5.84 25.50 7.27
N GLY A 71 -5.72 26.81 7.06
CA GLY A 71 -4.56 27.43 6.42
C GLY A 71 -4.50 27.26 4.90
N ILE A 72 -5.56 26.78 4.26
CA ILE A 72 -5.59 26.53 2.82
C ILE A 72 -6.00 27.81 2.10
N ALA A 73 -5.13 28.29 1.19
CA ALA A 73 -5.42 29.48 0.39
C ALA A 73 -6.54 29.20 -0.63
N THR A 74 -7.61 29.98 -0.55
CA THR A 74 -8.76 29.93 -1.46
C THR A 74 -8.80 31.16 -2.36
N LEU A 75 -9.08 30.99 -3.65
CA LEU A 75 -9.28 32.09 -4.60
C LEU A 75 -10.76 32.51 -4.63
N PRO A 76 -11.10 33.80 -4.61
CA PRO A 76 -12.49 34.25 -4.75
C PRO A 76 -13.02 33.94 -6.17
N GLN A 77 -14.28 33.53 -6.28
CA GLN A 77 -15.00 33.42 -7.55
C GLN A 77 -15.84 34.68 -7.82
N PRO A 78 -16.27 34.92 -9.08
CA PRO A 78 -17.07 36.10 -9.42
C PRO A 78 -18.49 36.04 -8.83
N GLU A 79 -18.97 34.86 -8.43
CA GLU A 79 -20.17 34.72 -7.60
C GLU A 79 -19.85 35.12 -6.16
N ALA A 80 -20.56 36.12 -5.64
CA ALA A 80 -20.19 36.89 -4.45
C ALA A 80 -20.07 36.11 -3.11
N SER A 81 -20.31 34.80 -3.10
CA SER A 81 -20.30 33.95 -1.90
C SER A 81 -19.59 32.61 -2.09
N THR A 82 -18.88 32.40 -3.21
CA THR A 82 -18.15 31.15 -3.46
C THR A 82 -16.64 31.37 -3.52
N CYS A 83 -15.89 30.32 -3.24
CA CYS A 83 -14.45 30.30 -3.45
C CYS A 83 -14.05 29.05 -4.21
N ARG A 84 -12.90 29.17 -4.87
CA ARG A 84 -12.26 28.12 -5.65
C ARG A 84 -10.97 27.70 -4.97
N VAL A 85 -10.74 26.41 -4.90
CA VAL A 85 -9.46 25.83 -4.48
C VAL A 85 -9.07 24.69 -5.42
N GLN A 86 -7.78 24.48 -5.61
CA GLN A 86 -7.25 23.36 -6.39
C GLN A 86 -6.46 22.45 -5.47
N LEU A 87 -6.94 21.23 -5.30
CA LEU A 87 -6.32 20.24 -4.41
C LEU A 87 -6.75 18.82 -4.77
N GLY A 88 -6.06 17.84 -4.20
CA GLY A 88 -6.41 16.42 -4.35
C GLY A 88 -7.75 16.14 -3.69
N PHE A 89 -8.75 15.79 -4.50
CA PHE A 89 -10.10 15.48 -4.05
C PHE A 89 -10.47 14.05 -4.43
N ARG A 90 -11.07 13.35 -3.49
CA ARG A 90 -11.71 12.06 -3.69
C ARG A 90 -13.21 12.24 -3.43
N PRO A 91 -14.07 12.21 -4.47
CA PRO A 91 -15.50 12.26 -4.28
C PRO A 91 -15.96 11.05 -3.46
N ASN A 92 -16.98 11.24 -2.65
CA ASN A 92 -17.63 10.12 -2.01
C ASN A 92 -18.53 9.41 -3.03
N LEU A 93 -18.71 8.10 -2.88
CA LEU A 93 -19.59 7.31 -3.76
C LEU A 93 -21.07 7.40 -3.33
N LEU A 94 -21.32 7.86 -2.10
CA LEU A 94 -22.64 7.85 -1.46
C LEU A 94 -23.27 9.24 -1.29
N ASP A 95 -22.47 10.31 -1.30
CA ASP A 95 -22.93 11.69 -1.14
C ASP A 95 -22.21 12.60 -2.14
N ALA A 96 -22.73 13.82 -2.35
CA ALA A 96 -22.07 14.81 -3.21
C ALA A 96 -20.85 15.47 -2.54
N GLY A 97 -20.49 15.05 -1.33
CA GLY A 97 -19.29 15.49 -0.63
C GLY A 97 -18.04 14.70 -1.03
N GLY A 98 -17.02 14.74 -0.18
CA GLY A 98 -15.82 13.96 -0.42
C GLY A 98 -14.72 14.17 0.61
N ARG A 99 -13.52 13.74 0.25
CA ARG A 99 -12.31 13.90 1.06
C ARG A 99 -11.26 14.67 0.28
N ILE A 100 -10.61 15.61 0.96
CA ILE A 100 -9.46 16.35 0.45
C ILE A 100 -8.20 15.88 1.15
N LYS A 101 -7.07 15.95 0.44
CA LYS A 101 -5.75 15.65 1.00
C LYS A 101 -4.97 16.95 1.20
N VAL A 102 -4.60 17.25 2.45
CA VAL A 102 -3.89 18.47 2.86
C VAL A 102 -2.71 18.07 3.73
N GLU A 103 -1.48 18.35 3.26
CA GLU A 103 -0.22 18.13 4.01
C GLU A 103 0.00 16.72 4.62
N GLY A 104 -0.75 15.70 4.15
CA GLY A 104 -0.65 14.33 4.65
C GLY A 104 -1.94 13.84 5.33
N ASP A 105 -2.79 14.76 5.78
CA ASP A 105 -4.08 14.46 6.39
C ASP A 105 -5.22 14.44 5.37
N THR A 106 -6.25 13.66 5.68
CA THR A 106 -7.49 13.61 4.89
C THR A 106 -8.62 14.28 5.64
N ILE A 107 -9.19 15.33 5.05
CA ILE A 107 -10.28 16.12 5.65
C ILE A 107 -11.56 15.85 4.88
N ARG A 108 -12.67 15.67 5.58
CA ARG A 108 -13.98 15.46 4.97
C ARG A 108 -14.62 16.80 4.63
N ILE A 109 -15.04 16.97 3.37
CA ILE A 109 -15.90 18.06 2.94
C ILE A 109 -17.34 17.55 2.90
N PRO A 110 -18.26 18.14 3.69
CA PRO A 110 -19.69 17.84 3.61
C PRO A 110 -20.30 18.26 2.28
N GLU A 111 -21.34 17.55 1.85
CA GLU A 111 -22.10 17.86 0.63
C GLU A 111 -22.62 19.31 0.59
N HIS A 112 -23.17 19.82 1.70
CA HIS A 112 -23.73 21.19 1.74
C HIS A 112 -22.67 22.28 1.55
N GLN A 113 -21.38 21.98 1.73
CA GLN A 113 -20.28 22.93 1.55
C GLN A 113 -19.73 22.94 0.12
N LEU A 114 -19.94 21.84 -0.62
CA LEU A 114 -19.44 21.67 -1.97
C LEU A 114 -20.51 22.08 -2.99
N VAL A 115 -20.21 23.13 -3.77
CA VAL A 115 -21.08 23.58 -4.86
C VAL A 115 -20.79 22.78 -6.13
N ALA A 116 -19.51 22.60 -6.45
CA ALA A 116 -19.09 21.81 -7.59
C ALA A 116 -17.66 21.27 -7.43
N SER A 117 -17.40 20.11 -8.02
CA SER A 117 -16.05 19.57 -8.20
C SER A 117 -15.78 19.35 -9.68
N ILE A 118 -14.75 19.98 -10.22
CA ILE A 118 -14.34 19.84 -11.61
C ILE A 118 -12.99 19.12 -11.62
N PRO A 119 -12.90 17.88 -12.12
CA PRO A 119 -11.63 17.18 -12.23
C PRO A 119 -10.74 17.92 -13.23
N MET A 120 -9.48 18.14 -12.87
CA MET A 120 -8.53 18.68 -13.84
C MET A 120 -8.17 17.62 -14.89
N PRO A 121 -7.78 18.05 -16.12
CA PRO A 121 -7.20 17.13 -17.10
C PRO A 121 -6.04 16.36 -16.47
N GLU A 122 -5.86 15.10 -16.88
CA GLU A 122 -4.92 14.18 -16.26
C GLU A 122 -3.54 14.81 -16.11
N GLN A 123 -3.17 15.09 -14.86
CA GLN A 123 -1.87 15.63 -14.52
C GLN A 123 -0.87 14.48 -14.50
N PRO A 124 0.36 14.67 -15.03
CA PRO A 124 1.37 13.61 -14.99
C PRO A 124 1.61 13.16 -13.55
N TRP A 125 1.81 11.85 -13.36
CA TRP A 125 2.02 11.28 -12.05
C TRP A 125 3.21 11.94 -11.34
N THR A 126 3.04 12.17 -10.04
CA THR A 126 4.10 12.71 -9.19
C THR A 126 5.28 11.73 -9.13
N SER A 127 6.49 12.23 -8.89
CA SER A 127 7.69 11.39 -8.74
C SER A 127 7.52 10.31 -7.66
N HIS A 128 6.77 10.62 -6.60
CA HIS A 128 6.44 9.66 -5.55
C HIS A 128 5.54 8.52 -6.05
N GLN A 129 4.49 8.84 -6.83
CA GLN A 129 3.63 7.82 -7.43
C GLN A 129 4.41 6.91 -8.40
N TRP A 130 5.30 7.48 -9.20
CA TRP A 130 6.19 6.70 -10.07
C TRP A 130 7.09 5.74 -9.29
N LEU A 131 7.65 6.19 -8.17
CA LEU A 131 8.49 5.36 -7.30
C LEU A 131 7.68 4.21 -6.71
N LEU A 132 6.45 4.46 -6.24
CA LEU A 132 5.58 3.42 -5.70
C LEU A 132 5.18 2.41 -6.77
N ILE A 133 4.87 2.86 -8.00
CA ILE A 133 4.58 1.97 -9.12
C ILE A 133 5.80 1.09 -9.44
N ALA A 134 6.98 1.68 -9.56
CA ALA A 134 8.21 0.95 -9.84
C ALA A 134 8.53 -0.08 -8.74
N TRP A 135 8.33 0.29 -7.48
CA TRP A 135 8.47 -0.61 -6.34
C TRP A 135 7.51 -1.81 -6.43
N GLU A 136 6.25 -1.55 -6.78
CA GLU A 136 5.25 -2.60 -6.90
C GLU A 136 5.61 -3.60 -8.01
N PHE A 137 6.12 -3.13 -9.16
CA PHE A 137 6.64 -4.00 -10.21
C PHE A 137 7.77 -4.90 -9.71
N VAL A 138 8.71 -4.37 -8.93
CA VAL A 138 9.80 -5.16 -8.34
C VAL A 138 9.24 -6.23 -7.40
N CYS A 139 8.30 -5.88 -6.53
CA CYS A 139 7.67 -6.82 -5.61
C CYS A 139 6.91 -7.93 -6.34
N VAL A 140 6.13 -7.59 -7.38
CA VAL A 140 5.40 -8.56 -8.20
C VAL A 140 6.34 -9.53 -8.91
N LEU A 141 7.54 -9.11 -9.30
CA LEU A 141 8.55 -9.99 -9.90
C LEU A 141 9.29 -10.86 -8.88
N LEU A 142 9.55 -10.34 -7.68
CA LEU A 142 10.27 -11.05 -6.62
C LEU A 142 9.44 -12.18 -5.99
N VAL A 143 8.13 -12.00 -5.83
CA VAL A 143 7.24 -13.03 -5.26
C VAL A 143 7.31 -14.36 -6.04
N PRO A 144 7.04 -14.44 -7.35
CA PRO A 144 7.13 -15.70 -8.09
C PRO A 144 8.56 -16.25 -8.16
N PHE A 145 9.58 -15.38 -8.16
CA PHE A 145 10.97 -15.81 -8.10
C PHE A 145 11.29 -16.52 -6.77
N SER A 146 10.85 -15.96 -5.65
CA SER A 146 11.01 -16.56 -4.32
C SER A 146 10.26 -17.90 -4.21
N VAL A 147 9.04 -17.98 -4.73
CA VAL A 147 8.26 -19.24 -4.78
C VAL A 147 8.95 -20.27 -5.68
N ARG A 148 9.51 -19.86 -6.82
CA ARG A 148 10.22 -20.78 -7.73
C ARG A 148 11.51 -21.32 -7.13
N LEU A 149 12.28 -20.49 -6.43
CA LEU A 149 13.48 -20.91 -5.69
C LEU A 149 13.13 -21.91 -4.58
N THR A 150 12.04 -21.64 -3.89
CA THR A 150 11.49 -22.49 -2.83
C THR A 150 11.12 -23.87 -3.35
N VAL A 151 10.34 -23.93 -4.44
CA VAL A 151 9.94 -25.20 -5.05
C VAL A 151 11.18 -25.99 -5.47
N LYS A 152 12.17 -25.33 -6.08
CA LYS A 152 13.45 -25.96 -6.44
C LYS A 152 14.21 -26.48 -5.22
N TYR A 153 14.22 -25.73 -4.11
CA TYR A 153 14.87 -26.14 -2.86
C TYR A 153 14.20 -27.39 -2.27
N LEU A 154 12.86 -27.39 -2.18
CA LEU A 154 12.06 -28.54 -1.72
C LEU A 154 12.25 -29.77 -2.61
N GLN A 155 12.25 -29.62 -3.93
CA GLN A 155 12.51 -30.72 -4.87
C GLN A 155 13.92 -31.30 -4.71
N ARG A 156 14.93 -30.46 -4.47
CA ARG A 156 16.31 -30.92 -4.26
C ARG A 156 16.48 -31.66 -2.93
N GLU A 157 15.72 -31.30 -1.92
CA GLU A 157 15.71 -31.97 -0.62
C GLU A 157 14.88 -33.27 -0.59
N ASN A 158 14.02 -33.50 -1.57
CA ASN A 158 13.12 -34.66 -1.64
C ASN A 158 12.99 -35.22 -3.09
N PRO A 159 14.04 -35.82 -3.66
CA PRO A 159 14.07 -36.27 -5.06
C PRO A 159 13.17 -37.49 -5.38
N HIS A 160 12.48 -38.07 -4.39
CA HIS A 160 11.66 -39.28 -4.54
C HIS A 160 10.21 -39.12 -4.02
N GLY A 161 9.70 -37.89 -3.93
CA GLY A 161 8.29 -37.65 -3.60
C GLY A 161 7.36 -37.99 -4.77
N HIS A 162 7.06 -39.29 -4.93
CA HIS A 162 5.81 -39.79 -5.53
C HIS A 162 4.79 -40.03 -4.43
#